data_AF-A0A126RL46-F1
#
_entry.id   AF-A0A126RL46-F1
#
_cell.length_a   1.000
_cell.length_b   1.000
_cell.length_c   1.000
_cell.angle_alpha   90.00
_cell.angle_beta   90.00
_cell.angle_gamma   90.00
#
_symmetry.space_group_name_H-M   'P 1'
#
loop_
_entity.id
_entity.type
_entity.pdbx_description
1 polymer ?
#
loop_
_entity_poly.entity_id
_entity_poly.type
_entity_poly.pdbx_seq_one_letter_code
_entity_poly.pdbx_strand_id
1 'polypeptide(L)'
;MTQNSRTHSRRAAHCRRWLARALVLAASLLPAVAPAQAAAAENDIPQRRELCIRSIALSGLDQVMDTNIREAVEDSFRTLSAAFPDETDTISAYRDSLAEAMSAAKGPVLSRLRESCAAAFSVEELTGINAFYESNAGRAWLEKSRTLMIPALEKAVSDVTPEMIVDAQRRFCARVGGCKKEPAIPPAHPTL
;
A
#
# COMPACT_ATOMS: atom_id res chain seq x y z
N MET A 1 48.73 3.47 50.46
CA MET A 1 50.06 4.09 50.36
C MET A 1 50.10 4.85 49.05
N THR A 2 50.37 6.15 48.91
CA THR A 2 50.73 7.25 49.82
C THR A 2 50.70 8.52 48.94
N GLN A 3 50.22 9.64 49.48
CA GLN A 3 50.76 11.01 49.40
C GLN A 3 51.72 11.37 48.23
N ASN A 4 51.70 12.56 47.62
CA ASN A 4 51.75 13.86 48.31
C ASN A 4 51.74 15.06 47.33
N SER A 5 51.14 16.16 47.81
CA SER A 5 51.49 17.60 47.70
C SER A 5 52.31 18.14 46.50
N ARG A 6 51.81 19.17 45.78
CA ARG A 6 51.85 20.63 46.07
C ARG A 6 53.26 21.20 46.22
N THR A 7 53.60 22.18 45.35
CA THR A 7 54.23 23.51 45.62
C THR A 7 54.71 24.08 44.27
N HIS A 8 54.41 25.30 43.83
CA HIS A 8 54.85 26.59 44.35
C HIS A 8 54.03 27.72 43.67
N SER A 9 53.46 28.66 44.44
CA SER A 9 54.05 30.00 44.72
C SER A 9 53.94 30.96 43.52
N ARG A 10 52.87 31.76 43.44
CA ARG A 10 52.75 33.15 43.95
C ARG A 10 53.37 34.23 43.03
N ARG A 11 52.52 35.22 42.71
CA ARG A 11 52.79 36.65 42.39
C ARG A 11 52.98 37.05 40.91
N ALA A 12 51.92 37.59 40.33
CA ALA A 12 51.88 38.88 39.61
C ALA A 12 50.39 39.22 39.36
N ALA A 13 49.71 39.91 40.28
CA ALA A 13 49.60 41.37 40.31
C ALA A 13 49.04 41.97 38.99
N HIS A 14 47.72 42.21 39.04
CA HIS A 14 47.01 43.34 38.45
C HIS A 14 47.28 43.76 37.00
N CYS A 15 46.32 43.47 36.13
CA CYS A 15 45.81 44.52 35.24
C CYS A 15 44.39 44.25 34.75
N ARG A 16 43.52 45.24 35.03
CA ARG A 16 42.38 45.71 34.21
C ARG A 16 41.24 44.70 34.02
N ARG A 17 40.13 44.86 34.76
CA ARG A 17 38.95 45.71 34.42
C ARG A 17 38.29 45.27 33.11
N TRP A 18 36.96 45.39 33.04
CA TRP A 18 36.02 44.92 31.99
C TRP A 18 35.54 43.48 32.29
N LEU A 19 34.27 43.11 32.46
CA LEU A 19 32.94 43.71 32.29
C LEU A 19 31.98 42.95 33.27
N ALA A 20 31.25 43.64 34.14
CA ALA A 20 29.82 43.93 34.00
C ALA A 20 28.87 42.71 34.02
N ARG A 21 28.09 42.64 35.12
CA ARG A 21 26.65 42.33 35.23
C ARG A 21 26.05 41.22 34.35
N ALA A 22 25.42 40.23 34.98
CA ALA A 22 23.94 40.14 35.06
C ALA A 22 23.48 38.86 35.78
N LEU A 23 22.73 39.04 36.87
CA LEU A 23 21.75 38.11 37.41
C LEU A 23 20.49 38.21 36.54
N VAL A 24 20.00 37.12 35.96
CA VAL A 24 18.57 36.95 35.63
C VAL A 24 18.18 35.48 35.75
N LEU A 25 17.17 35.22 36.58
CA LEU A 25 16.44 33.96 36.71
C LEU A 25 15.83 33.54 35.36
N ALA A 26 16.01 32.29 34.94
CA ALA A 26 15.20 31.67 33.89
C ALA A 26 14.44 30.48 34.47
N ALA A 27 13.36 30.79 35.20
CA ALA A 27 12.25 29.88 35.38
C ALA A 27 11.26 30.06 34.22
N SER A 28 10.57 28.97 33.86
CA SER A 28 9.42 28.87 32.94
C SER A 28 9.66 29.20 31.47
N LEU A 29 9.72 28.15 30.63
CA LEU A 29 9.11 28.06 29.30
C LEU A 29 9.13 26.57 28.88
N LEU A 30 8.28 25.75 29.51
CA LEU A 30 7.85 24.48 28.93
C LEU A 30 6.60 24.80 28.10
N PRO A 31 6.58 24.61 26.77
CA PRO A 31 5.37 24.77 25.99
C PRO A 31 4.37 23.70 26.43
N ALA A 32 3.22 24.15 26.95
CA ALA A 32 2.07 23.29 27.16
C ALA A 32 1.59 22.79 25.79
N VAL A 33 1.88 21.53 25.46
CA VAL A 33 1.28 20.86 24.32
C VAL A 33 -0.20 20.65 24.68
N ALA A 34 -1.07 21.41 24.02
CA ALA A 34 -2.50 21.43 24.32
C ALA A 34 -3.17 20.09 23.96
N PRO A 35 -3.97 19.47 24.85
CA PRO A 35 -4.72 18.24 24.56
C PRO A 35 -5.90 18.44 23.58
N ALA A 36 -6.11 19.65 23.07
CA ALA A 36 -7.25 20.00 22.21
C ALA A 36 -7.20 19.36 20.81
N GLN A 37 -6.01 19.12 20.24
CA GLN A 37 -5.90 18.46 18.93
C GLN A 37 -6.35 16.99 18.96
N ALA A 38 -6.10 16.27 20.05
CA ALA A 38 -6.47 14.86 20.17
C ALA A 38 -7.99 14.68 20.33
N ALA A 39 -8.65 15.55 21.11
CA ALA A 39 -10.09 15.50 21.31
C ALA A 39 -10.89 15.94 20.07
N ALA A 40 -10.34 16.85 19.25
CA ALA A 40 -10.98 17.28 18.00
C ALA A 40 -10.95 16.16 16.92
N ALA A 41 -9.87 15.40 16.85
CA ALA A 41 -9.70 14.28 15.91
C ALA A 41 -10.55 13.03 16.27
N GLU A 42 -11.08 12.95 17.49
CA GLU A 42 -12.01 11.89 17.90
C GLU A 42 -13.48 12.29 17.63
N ASN A 43 -13.76 13.60 17.63
CA ASN A 43 -15.11 14.15 17.42
C ASN A 43 -15.52 14.15 15.93
N ASP A 44 -14.57 14.08 15.00
CA ASP A 44 -14.84 14.10 13.55
C ASP A 44 -15.05 12.70 12.93
N ILE A 45 -14.90 11.63 13.70
CA ILE A 45 -14.99 10.24 13.22
C ILE A 45 -16.30 9.95 12.46
N PRO A 46 -17.50 10.38 12.91
CA PRO A 46 -18.73 10.18 12.14
C PRO A 46 -18.70 10.85 10.76
N GLN A 47 -18.11 12.06 10.67
CA GLN A 47 -17.98 12.78 9.41
C GLN A 47 -16.98 12.08 8.48
N ARG A 48 -15.85 11.61 9.03
CA ARG A 48 -14.85 10.85 8.27
C ARG A 48 -15.44 9.55 7.72
N ARG A 49 -16.24 8.83 8.51
CA ARG A 49 -16.97 7.64 8.05
C ARG A 49 -17.87 7.93 6.85
N GLU A 50 -18.66 8.99 6.93
CA GLU A 50 -19.56 9.38 5.82
C GLU A 50 -18.76 9.74 4.56
N LEU A 51 -17.71 10.54 4.71
CA LEU A 51 -16.85 10.90 3.59
C LEU A 51 -16.15 9.67 2.97
N CYS A 52 -15.73 8.70 3.78
CA CYS A 52 -15.16 7.44 3.32
C CYS A 52 -16.16 6.55 2.57
N ILE A 53 -17.40 6.47 3.06
CA ILE A 53 -18.49 5.77 2.34
C ILE A 53 -18.64 6.38 0.95
N ARG A 54 -18.68 7.70 0.86
CA ARG A 54 -18.75 8.44 -0.40
C ARG A 54 -17.51 8.20 -1.28
N SER A 55 -16.30 8.25 -0.72
CA SER A 55 -15.06 7.99 -1.48
C SER A 55 -15.06 6.60 -2.09
N ILE A 56 -15.45 5.58 -1.31
CA ILE A 56 -15.53 4.20 -1.79
C ILE A 56 -16.56 4.06 -2.90
N ALA A 57 -17.74 4.66 -2.73
CA ALA A 57 -18.78 4.64 -3.77
C ALA A 57 -18.32 5.34 -5.07
N LEU A 58 -17.77 6.54 -4.96
CA LEU A 58 -17.26 7.31 -6.10
C LEU A 58 -16.10 6.62 -6.81
N SER A 59 -15.26 5.92 -6.04
CA SER A 59 -14.13 5.19 -6.60
C SER A 59 -14.57 4.02 -7.47
N GLY A 60 -15.80 3.53 -7.39
CA GLY A 60 -16.24 2.33 -8.12
C GLY A 60 -15.62 1.03 -7.60
N LEU A 61 -15.06 1.03 -6.39
CA LEU A 61 -14.45 -0.16 -5.77
C LEU A 61 -15.46 -1.29 -5.62
N ASP A 62 -16.73 -0.97 -5.38
CA ASP A 62 -17.79 -1.96 -5.19
C ASP A 62 -17.96 -2.84 -6.43
N GLN A 63 -17.98 -2.23 -7.62
CA GLN A 63 -18.07 -2.91 -8.90
C GLN A 63 -16.78 -3.67 -9.22
N VAL A 64 -15.62 -3.13 -8.85
CA VAL A 64 -14.34 -3.84 -9.00
C VAL A 64 -14.33 -5.11 -8.15
N MET A 65 -14.84 -5.05 -6.91
CA MET A 65 -14.96 -6.25 -6.08
C MET A 65 -15.90 -7.29 -6.71
N ASP A 66 -17.03 -6.87 -7.29
CA ASP A 66 -17.95 -7.80 -7.95
C ASP A 66 -17.33 -8.49 -9.17
N THR A 67 -16.56 -7.74 -9.97
CA THR A 67 -15.79 -8.31 -11.08
C THR A 67 -14.74 -9.30 -10.58
N ASN A 68 -13.95 -8.91 -9.58
CA ASN A 68 -12.90 -9.77 -9.04
C ASN A 68 -13.46 -11.05 -8.39
N ILE A 69 -14.60 -10.97 -7.71
CA ILE A 69 -15.27 -12.15 -7.15
C ILE A 69 -15.66 -13.11 -8.27
N ARG A 70 -16.29 -12.60 -9.33
CA ARG A 70 -16.70 -13.41 -10.48
C ARG A 70 -15.50 -14.06 -11.16
N GLU A 71 -14.46 -13.30 -11.42
CA GLU A 71 -13.23 -13.81 -12.06
C GLU A 71 -12.54 -14.87 -11.21
N ALA A 72 -12.44 -14.67 -9.89
CA ALA A 72 -11.84 -15.65 -8.99
C ALA A 72 -12.64 -16.97 -8.91
N VAL A 73 -13.98 -16.89 -8.93
CA VAL A 73 -14.86 -18.05 -8.99
C VAL A 73 -14.68 -18.81 -10.30
N GLU A 74 -14.69 -18.11 -11.43
CA GLU A 74 -14.52 -18.72 -12.75
C GLU A 74 -13.13 -19.33 -12.96
N ASP A 75 -12.08 -18.68 -12.46
CA ASP A 75 -10.73 -19.21 -12.52
C ASP A 75 -10.57 -20.48 -11.66
N SER A 76 -11.16 -20.49 -10.46
CA SER A 76 -11.23 -21.67 -9.60
C SER A 76 -11.98 -22.82 -10.28
N PHE A 77 -13.12 -22.52 -10.91
CA PHE A 77 -13.92 -23.51 -11.64
C PHE A 77 -13.13 -24.11 -12.81
N ARG A 78 -12.46 -23.27 -13.61
CA ARG A 78 -11.63 -23.71 -14.75
C ARG A 78 -10.48 -24.61 -14.29
N THR A 79 -9.81 -24.22 -13.21
CA THR A 79 -8.70 -24.98 -12.63
C THR A 79 -9.17 -26.35 -12.14
N LEU A 80 -10.27 -26.41 -11.41
CA LEU A 80 -10.83 -27.67 -10.90
C LEU A 80 -11.36 -28.56 -12.03
N SER A 81 -12.04 -27.98 -13.02
CA SER A 81 -12.53 -28.73 -14.20
C SER A 81 -11.39 -29.36 -15.00
N ALA A 82 -10.25 -28.67 -15.11
CA ALA A 82 -9.07 -29.23 -15.77
C ALA A 82 -8.42 -30.37 -14.96
N ALA A 83 -8.47 -30.29 -13.62
CA ALA A 83 -7.88 -31.29 -12.74
C ALA A 83 -8.77 -32.53 -12.55
N PHE A 84 -10.09 -32.37 -12.54
CA PHE A 84 -11.07 -33.41 -12.23
C PHE A 84 -12.23 -33.43 -13.26
N PRO A 85 -11.95 -33.80 -14.53
CA PRO A 85 -12.93 -33.66 -15.61
C PRO A 85 -14.23 -34.45 -15.41
N ASP A 86 -14.17 -35.56 -14.66
CA ASP A 86 -15.33 -36.43 -14.41
C ASP A 86 -16.20 -35.98 -13.22
N GLU A 87 -15.77 -34.99 -12.44
CA GLU A 87 -16.45 -34.54 -11.21
C GLU A 87 -17.33 -33.29 -11.44
N THR A 88 -17.98 -33.20 -12.59
CA THR A 88 -18.68 -31.98 -13.04
C THR A 88 -19.71 -31.45 -12.02
N ASP A 89 -20.48 -32.33 -11.37
CA ASP A 89 -21.49 -31.93 -10.38
C ASP A 89 -20.86 -31.39 -9.10
N THR A 90 -19.81 -32.06 -8.58
CA THR A 90 -19.07 -31.62 -7.40
C THR A 90 -18.43 -30.25 -7.64
N ILE A 91 -17.83 -30.05 -8.81
CA ILE A 91 -17.18 -28.80 -9.16
C ILE A 91 -18.21 -27.66 -9.31
N SER A 92 -19.37 -27.95 -9.91
CA SER A 92 -20.45 -26.97 -10.03
C SER A 92 -21.00 -26.57 -8.66
N ALA A 93 -21.23 -27.54 -7.77
CA ALA A 93 -21.65 -27.26 -6.39
C ALA A 93 -20.60 -26.45 -5.62
N TYR A 94 -19.31 -26.73 -5.81
CA TYR A 94 -18.23 -25.94 -5.22
C TYR A 94 -18.20 -24.51 -5.76
N ARG A 95 -18.33 -24.32 -7.08
CA ARG A 95 -18.37 -22.99 -7.71
C ARG A 95 -19.48 -22.14 -7.12
N ASP A 96 -20.68 -22.69 -7.02
CA ASP A 96 -21.84 -21.97 -6.52
C ASP A 96 -21.66 -21.63 -5.02
N SER A 97 -21.18 -22.59 -4.23
CA SER A 97 -20.87 -22.37 -2.80
C SER A 97 -19.79 -21.28 -2.60
N LEU A 98 -18.75 -21.28 -3.44
CA LEU A 98 -17.69 -20.28 -3.39
C LEU A 98 -18.23 -18.89 -3.78
N ALA A 99 -19.05 -18.80 -4.83
CA ALA A 99 -19.67 -17.56 -5.26
C ALA A 99 -20.55 -16.95 -4.16
N GLU A 100 -21.36 -17.77 -3.50
CA GLU A 100 -22.18 -17.36 -2.36
C GLU A 100 -21.32 -16.86 -1.19
N ALA A 101 -20.29 -17.62 -0.80
CA ALA A 101 -19.41 -17.26 0.30
C ALA A 101 -18.66 -15.94 0.04
N MET A 102 -18.12 -15.74 -1.16
CA MET A 102 -17.41 -14.51 -1.52
C MET A 102 -18.37 -13.31 -1.59
N SER A 103 -19.57 -13.50 -2.14
CA SER A 103 -20.60 -12.46 -2.19
C SER A 103 -21.03 -12.04 -0.78
N ALA A 104 -21.25 -13.01 0.13
CA ALA A 104 -21.58 -12.74 1.52
C ALA A 104 -20.44 -12.02 2.27
N ALA A 105 -19.18 -12.29 1.92
CA ALA A 105 -18.01 -11.66 2.52
C ALA A 105 -17.81 -10.19 2.11
N LYS A 106 -18.35 -9.76 0.96
CA LYS A 106 -18.20 -8.40 0.41
C LYS A 106 -18.61 -7.32 1.42
N GLY A 107 -19.79 -7.45 2.02
CA GLY A 107 -20.32 -6.48 3.00
C GLY A 107 -19.40 -6.29 4.22
N PRO A 108 -19.03 -7.38 4.93
CA PRO A 108 -18.07 -7.33 6.04
C PRO A 108 -16.69 -6.76 5.66
N VAL A 109 -16.19 -7.00 4.44
CA VAL A 109 -14.92 -6.43 3.96
C VAL A 109 -15.05 -4.93 3.77
N LEU A 110 -16.09 -4.46 3.08
CA LEU A 110 -16.33 -3.02 2.87
C LEU A 110 -16.54 -2.28 4.17
N SER A 111 -17.20 -2.89 5.15
CA SER A 111 -17.37 -2.32 6.49
C SER A 111 -16.01 -2.06 7.15
N ARG A 112 -15.11 -3.05 7.18
CA ARG A 112 -13.76 -2.90 7.75
C ARG A 112 -12.91 -1.88 6.99
N LEU A 113 -13.06 -1.82 5.67
CA LEU A 113 -12.38 -0.83 4.84
C LEU A 113 -12.83 0.59 5.18
N ARG A 114 -14.14 0.82 5.36
CA ARG A 114 -14.69 2.13 5.75
C ARG A 114 -14.14 2.58 7.10
N GLU A 115 -14.09 1.68 8.08
CA GLU A 115 -13.51 1.98 9.39
C GLU A 115 -12.01 2.32 9.30
N SER A 116 -11.26 1.54 8.51
CA SER A 116 -9.83 1.80 8.29
C SER A 116 -9.59 3.13 7.59
N CYS A 117 -10.40 3.44 6.57
CA CYS A 117 -10.38 4.73 5.89
C CYS A 117 -10.68 5.89 6.86
N ALA A 118 -11.74 5.77 7.65
CA ALA A 118 -12.15 6.79 8.60
C ALA A 118 -11.17 6.94 9.76
N ALA A 119 -10.32 5.96 10.04
CA ALA A 119 -9.22 6.08 11.00
C ALA A 119 -7.97 6.72 10.38
N ALA A 120 -7.70 6.47 9.09
CA ALA A 120 -6.47 6.87 8.42
C ALA A 120 -6.47 8.29 7.85
N PHE A 121 -7.59 8.75 7.28
CA PHE A 121 -7.66 10.03 6.54
C PHE A 121 -8.43 11.10 7.29
N SER A 122 -7.94 12.33 7.33
CA SER A 122 -8.64 13.48 7.88
C SER A 122 -9.87 13.90 7.06
N VAL A 123 -10.72 14.74 7.64
CA VAL A 123 -11.87 15.34 6.94
C VAL A 123 -11.45 16.12 5.69
N GLU A 124 -10.35 16.88 5.75
CA GLU A 124 -9.85 17.69 4.64
C GLU A 124 -9.39 16.80 3.47
N GLU A 125 -8.61 15.76 3.75
CA GLU A 125 -8.14 14.81 2.74
C GLU A 125 -9.30 14.09 2.06
N LEU A 126 -10.25 13.57 2.84
CA LEU A 126 -11.42 12.88 2.29
C LEU A 126 -12.33 13.81 1.48
N THR A 127 -12.46 15.07 1.90
CA THR A 127 -13.18 16.09 1.13
C THR A 127 -12.49 16.35 -0.20
N GLY A 128 -11.16 16.49 -0.20
CA GLY A 128 -10.36 16.66 -1.42
C GLY A 128 -10.45 15.47 -2.37
N ILE A 129 -10.36 14.24 -1.84
CA ILE A 129 -10.51 13.01 -2.62
C ILE A 129 -11.90 12.93 -3.26
N ASN A 130 -12.95 13.19 -2.49
CA ASN A 130 -14.32 13.18 -3.00
C ASN A 130 -14.51 14.24 -4.10
N ALA A 131 -14.03 15.46 -3.88
CA ALA A 131 -14.08 16.53 -4.87
C ALA A 131 -13.33 16.16 -6.16
N PHE A 132 -12.18 15.50 -6.04
CA PHE A 132 -11.45 15.00 -7.20
C PHE A 132 -12.26 13.96 -7.97
N TYR A 133 -12.77 12.91 -7.31
CA TYR A 133 -13.57 11.87 -7.98
C TYR A 133 -14.88 12.40 -8.59
N GLU A 134 -15.43 13.49 -8.04
CA GLU A 134 -16.59 14.18 -8.60
C GLU A 134 -16.25 15.14 -9.75
N SER A 135 -14.98 15.48 -9.94
CA SER A 135 -14.57 16.31 -11.06
C SER A 135 -14.60 15.52 -12.38
N ASN A 136 -14.70 16.24 -13.50
CA ASN A 136 -14.57 15.63 -14.83
C ASN A 136 -13.22 14.91 -15.01
N ALA A 137 -12.14 15.49 -14.47
CA ALA A 137 -10.81 14.91 -14.53
C ALA A 137 -10.72 13.62 -13.71
N GLY A 138 -11.25 13.59 -12.49
CA GLY A 138 -11.24 12.40 -11.64
C GLY A 138 -12.10 11.27 -12.18
N ARG A 139 -13.31 11.55 -12.69
CA ARG A 139 -14.10 10.54 -13.40
C ARG A 139 -13.38 9.98 -14.62
N ALA A 140 -12.78 10.85 -15.45
CA ALA A 140 -12.02 10.42 -16.61
C ALA A 140 -10.79 9.60 -16.20
N TRP A 141 -10.12 9.98 -15.12
CA TRP A 141 -9.00 9.24 -14.56
C TRP A 141 -9.43 7.84 -14.12
N LEU A 142 -10.49 7.72 -13.32
CA LEU A 142 -11.00 6.42 -12.85
C LEU A 142 -11.42 5.51 -14.00
N GLU A 143 -12.18 6.06 -14.96
CA GLU A 143 -12.66 5.33 -16.12
C GLU A 143 -11.52 4.86 -17.02
N LYS A 144 -10.68 5.79 -17.48
CA LYS A 144 -9.58 5.47 -18.41
C LYS A 144 -8.50 4.63 -17.76
N SER A 145 -8.27 4.77 -16.45
CA SER A 145 -7.36 3.89 -15.74
C SER A 145 -7.81 2.43 -15.87
N ARG A 146 -9.11 2.17 -15.74
CA ARG A 146 -9.67 0.80 -15.87
C ARG A 146 -9.74 0.32 -17.30
N THR A 147 -10.26 1.14 -18.21
CA THR A 147 -10.59 0.68 -19.56
C THR A 147 -9.43 0.77 -20.54
N LEU A 148 -8.44 1.62 -20.28
CA LEU A 148 -7.30 1.84 -21.18
C LEU A 148 -5.97 1.50 -20.51
N MET A 149 -5.70 2.04 -19.31
CA MET A 149 -4.36 1.95 -18.73
C MET A 149 -4.05 0.57 -18.15
N ILE A 150 -4.97 -0.05 -17.41
CA ILE A 150 -4.78 -1.41 -16.88
C ILE A 150 -4.59 -2.43 -18.01
N PRO A 151 -5.44 -2.50 -19.05
CA PRO A 151 -5.21 -3.39 -20.19
C PRO A 151 -3.89 -3.11 -20.93
N ALA A 152 -3.51 -1.83 -21.07
CA ALA A 152 -2.23 -1.46 -21.66
C ALA A 152 -1.04 -1.93 -20.81
N LEU A 153 -1.16 -1.84 -19.48
CA LEU A 153 -0.16 -2.36 -18.53
C LEU A 153 -0.05 -3.88 -18.64
N GLU A 154 -1.17 -4.61 -18.63
CA GLU A 154 -1.20 -6.06 -18.77
C GLU A 154 -0.55 -6.52 -20.08
N LYS A 155 -0.87 -5.83 -21.19
CA LYS A 155 -0.23 -6.07 -22.48
C LYS A 155 1.27 -5.83 -22.40
N ALA A 156 1.71 -4.71 -21.84
CA ALA A 156 3.13 -4.39 -21.71
C ALA A 156 3.89 -5.44 -20.87
N VAL A 157 3.28 -5.93 -19.79
CA VAL A 157 3.86 -7.02 -18.98
C VAL A 157 3.95 -8.31 -19.79
N SER A 158 2.88 -8.69 -20.50
CA SER A 158 2.85 -9.89 -21.34
C SER A 158 3.91 -9.85 -22.45
N ASP A 159 4.08 -8.69 -23.10
CA ASP A 159 5.04 -8.49 -24.18
C ASP A 159 6.50 -8.63 -23.68
N VAL A 160 6.79 -8.22 -22.44
CA VAL A 160 8.15 -8.25 -21.85
C VAL A 160 8.47 -9.55 -21.11
N THR A 161 7.46 -10.27 -20.62
CA THR A 161 7.65 -11.48 -19.79
C THR A 161 8.50 -12.58 -20.45
N PRO A 162 8.34 -12.93 -21.75
CA PRO A 162 9.17 -13.95 -22.39
C PRO A 162 10.67 -13.61 -22.35
N GLU A 163 11.04 -12.36 -22.62
CA GLU A 163 12.43 -11.91 -22.56
C GLU A 163 12.98 -11.94 -21.13
N MET A 164 12.17 -11.54 -20.15
CA MET A 164 12.52 -11.63 -18.75
C MET A 164 12.80 -13.08 -18.32
N ILE A 165 12.02 -14.06 -18.79
CA ILE A 165 12.24 -15.49 -18.49
C ILE A 165 13.57 -15.97 -19.08
N VAL A 166 13.87 -15.61 -20.33
CA VAL A 166 15.14 -15.97 -20.99
C VAL A 166 16.33 -15.35 -20.25
N ASP A 167 16.23 -14.08 -19.85
CA ASP A 167 17.28 -13.41 -19.08
C ASP A 167 17.44 -14.03 -17.68
N ALA A 168 16.34 -14.36 -17.01
CA ALA A 168 16.36 -15.04 -15.71
C ALA A 168 17.06 -16.40 -15.80
N GLN A 169 16.75 -17.21 -16.83
CA GLN A 169 17.42 -18.48 -17.07
C GLN A 169 18.92 -18.27 -17.35
N ARG A 170 19.28 -17.33 -18.21
CA ARG A 170 20.69 -17.00 -18.50
C ARG A 170 21.46 -16.67 -17.23
N ARG A 171 20.90 -15.81 -16.37
CA ARG A 171 21.50 -15.42 -15.09
C ARG A 171 21.60 -16.60 -14.13
N PHE A 172 20.57 -17.44 -14.06
CA PHE A 172 20.60 -18.66 -13.26
C PHE A 172 21.74 -19.58 -13.70
N CYS A 173 21.84 -19.87 -15.00
CA CYS A 173 22.88 -20.72 -15.56
C CYS A 173 24.29 -20.17 -15.29
N ALA A 174 24.49 -18.86 -15.43
CA ALA A 174 25.77 -18.23 -15.10
C ALA A 174 26.15 -18.42 -13.62
N ARG A 175 25.17 -18.37 -12.70
CA ARG A 175 25.42 -18.56 -11.26
C ARG A 175 25.75 -20.00 -10.88
N VAL A 176 25.16 -20.99 -11.54
CA VAL A 176 25.35 -22.42 -11.21
C VAL A 176 26.50 -23.08 -11.99
N GLY A 177 27.27 -22.32 -12.77
CA GLY A 177 28.39 -22.83 -13.55
C GLY A 177 28.00 -23.46 -14.90
N GLY A 178 26.82 -23.12 -15.42
CA GLY A 178 26.27 -23.56 -16.70
C GLY A 178 25.01 -24.41 -16.55
N CYS A 179 24.00 -24.15 -17.40
CA CYS A 179 22.93 -25.12 -17.65
C CYS A 179 23.26 -25.86 -18.94
N LYS A 180 23.23 -27.19 -18.93
CA LYS A 180 23.29 -27.96 -20.18
C LYS A 180 22.07 -27.58 -21.05
N LYS A 181 22.27 -27.16 -22.30
CA LYS A 181 21.22 -27.18 -23.35
C LYS A 181 20.92 -28.65 -23.70
N GLU A 182 19.70 -29.07 -24.05
CA GLU A 182 18.75 -28.51 -25.02
C GLU A 182 17.33 -29.04 -24.72
N PRO A 183 16.26 -28.30 -25.06
CA PRO A 183 15.19 -28.94 -25.84
C PRO A 183 14.90 -28.18 -27.13
N ALA A 184 14.60 -28.97 -28.17
CA ALA A 184 14.32 -28.54 -29.53
C ALA A 184 13.05 -27.69 -29.64
N ILE A 185 13.11 -26.68 -30.51
CA ILE A 185 11.95 -25.96 -31.05
C ILE A 185 11.12 -26.98 -31.86
N PRO A 186 9.84 -27.25 -31.52
CA PRO A 186 8.97 -28.01 -32.41
C PRO A 186 8.74 -27.21 -33.71
N PRO A 187 8.76 -27.85 -34.89
CA PRO A 187 8.55 -27.17 -36.15
C PRO A 187 7.15 -26.53 -36.17
N ALA A 188 7.07 -25.31 -36.73
CA ALA A 188 5.82 -24.66 -37.05
C ALA A 188 4.92 -25.60 -37.85
N HIS A 189 3.68 -25.81 -37.39
CA HIS A 189 2.67 -26.52 -38.16
C HIS A 189 2.41 -25.75 -39.48
N PRO A 190 2.45 -26.41 -40.64
CA PRO A 190 2.00 -25.81 -41.88
C PRO A 190 0.48 -25.65 -41.82
N THR A 191 0.03 -24.43 -42.09
CA THR A 191 -1.35 -24.07 -42.36
C THR A 191 -1.85 -24.87 -43.57
N LEU A 192 -2.96 -25.59 -43.40
CA LEU A 192 -3.90 -25.99 -44.45
C LEU A 192 -5.32 -25.70 -43.95
#